data_AF-A0AA87K990-F1
#
_entry.id   AF-A0AA87K990-F1
#
_cell.length_a   1.000
_cell.length_b   1.000
_cell.length_c   1.000
_cell.angle_alpha   90.00
_cell.angle_beta   90.00
_cell.angle_gamma   90.00
#
_symmetry.space_group_name_H-M   'P 1'
#
loop_
_entity.id
_entity.type
_entity.pdbx_description
1 polymer ?
#
loop_
_entity_poly.entity_id
_entity_poly.type
_entity_poly.pdbx_seq_one_letter_code
_entity_poly.pdbx_strand_id
1 'polypeptide(L)'
;MKLSAEAITMIEESQNQEKLKQVIALVEERLAEYAIEPTELQWTILINHLNEMLKRSQKGEKIPAVDRELFREVSKEAIAISDEVVRTIGHLSEDEMYVLSIHFETAKNN
;
A
#
# COMPACT_ATOMS: atom_id res chain seq x y z
N MET A 1 8.97 -3.92 -11.93
CA MET A 1 7.58 -4.35 -11.69
C MET A 1 6.87 -4.76 -12.98
N LYS A 2 5.99 -5.78 -12.95
CA LYS A 2 5.07 -6.12 -14.05
C LYS A 2 3.63 -5.81 -13.60
N LEU A 3 2.94 -4.91 -14.31
CA LEU A 3 1.57 -4.50 -14.00
C LEU A 3 0.57 -5.13 -14.97
N SER A 4 -0.59 -5.51 -14.44
CA SER A 4 -1.73 -5.92 -15.27
C SER A 4 -2.35 -4.72 -15.99
N ALA A 5 -3.10 -4.98 -17.06
CA ALA A 5 -3.82 -3.92 -17.78
C ALA A 5 -4.79 -3.17 -16.84
N GLU A 6 -5.45 -3.88 -15.95
CA GLU A 6 -6.35 -3.31 -14.94
C GLU A 6 -5.61 -2.38 -13.99
N ALA A 7 -4.41 -2.76 -13.53
CA ALA A 7 -3.61 -1.90 -12.66
C ALA A 7 -3.18 -0.61 -13.38
N ILE A 8 -2.83 -0.70 -14.66
CA ILE A 8 -2.50 0.47 -15.49
C ILE A 8 -3.71 1.39 -15.61
N THR A 9 -4.88 0.86 -15.95
CA THR A 9 -6.13 1.63 -16.04
C THR A 9 -6.47 2.31 -14.71
N MET A 10 -6.33 1.62 -13.57
CA MET A 10 -6.57 2.22 -12.24
C MET A 10 -5.64 3.42 -11.96
N ILE A 11 -4.38 3.34 -12.39
CA ILE A 11 -3.42 4.45 -12.24
C ILE A 11 -3.83 5.61 -13.15
N GLU A 12 -4.18 5.33 -14.41
CA GLU A 12 -4.54 6.33 -15.41
C GLU A 12 -5.84 7.07 -15.06
N GLU A 13 -6.82 6.38 -14.50
CA GLU A 13 -8.12 6.96 -14.12
C GLU A 13 -8.14 7.56 -12.70
N SER A 14 -7.04 7.44 -11.94
CA SER A 14 -6.97 7.97 -10.59
C SER A 14 -7.02 9.50 -10.59
N GLN A 15 -7.94 10.07 -9.79
CA GLN A 15 -7.95 11.51 -9.48
C GLN A 15 -6.67 11.99 -8.77
N ASN A 16 -5.87 11.04 -8.26
CA ASN A 16 -4.59 11.26 -7.59
C ASN A 16 -3.40 10.73 -8.38
N GLN A 17 -3.52 10.60 -9.71
CA GLN A 17 -2.55 9.88 -10.55
C GLN A 17 -1.07 10.18 -10.23
N GLU A 18 -0.68 11.45 -10.16
CA GLU A 18 0.72 11.82 -9.89
C GLU A 18 1.18 11.39 -8.49
N LYS A 19 0.34 11.58 -7.48
CA LYS A 19 0.66 11.14 -6.11
C LYS A 19 0.65 9.61 -6.01
N LEU A 20 -0.26 8.93 -6.70
CA LEU A 20 -0.32 7.47 -6.76
C LEU A 20 0.95 6.90 -7.39
N LYS A 21 1.43 7.46 -8.51
CA LYS A 21 2.71 7.06 -9.12
C LYS A 21 3.89 7.25 -8.17
N GLN A 22 3.95 8.36 -7.44
CA GLN A 22 5.00 8.60 -6.45
C GLN A 22 4.98 7.55 -5.33
N VAL A 23 3.79 7.22 -4.81
CA VAL A 23 3.65 6.21 -3.76
C VAL A 23 3.99 4.81 -4.29
N ILE A 24 3.58 4.46 -5.51
CA ILE A 24 3.96 3.20 -6.15
C ILE A 24 5.48 3.09 -6.32
N ALA A 25 6.14 4.16 -6.77
CA ALA A 25 7.59 4.19 -6.92
C ALA A 25 8.32 4.01 -5.57
N LEU A 26 7.86 4.67 -4.51
CA LEU A 26 8.35 4.47 -3.15
C LEU A 26 8.21 3.01 -2.71
N VAL A 27 7.04 2.42 -2.95
CA VAL A 27 6.77 1.03 -2.60
C VAL A 27 7.67 0.08 -3.38
N GLU A 28 7.84 0.28 -4.69
CA GLU A 28 8.74 -0.54 -5.52
C GLU A 28 10.19 -0.47 -5.01
N GLU A 29 10.68 0.71 -4.64
CA GLU A 29 12.02 0.89 -4.06
C GLU A 29 12.18 0.10 -2.75
N ARG A 30 11.24 0.23 -1.82
CA ARG A 30 11.31 -0.47 -0.53
C ARG A 30 11.15 -1.97 -0.65
N LEU A 31 10.29 -2.45 -1.56
CA LEU A 31 10.16 -3.87 -1.82
C LEU A 31 11.47 -4.46 -2.35
N ALA A 32 12.18 -3.74 -3.23
CA ALA A 32 13.48 -4.15 -3.73
C ALA A 32 14.54 -4.21 -2.61
N GLU A 33 14.56 -3.25 -1.69
CA GLU A 33 15.47 -3.26 -0.53
C GLU A 33 15.31 -4.49 0.36
N TYR A 34 14.08 -4.98 0.53
CA TYR A 34 13.78 -6.15 1.35
C TYR A 34 13.68 -7.46 0.54
N ALA A 35 14.01 -7.44 -0.76
CA ALA A 35 13.87 -8.58 -1.67
C ALA A 35 12.46 -9.21 -1.66
N ILE A 36 11.42 -8.37 -1.57
CA ILE A 36 10.02 -8.80 -1.64
C ILE A 36 9.55 -8.64 -3.08
N GLU A 37 9.04 -9.73 -3.67
CA GLU A 37 8.58 -9.74 -5.06
C GLU A 37 7.09 -10.07 -5.14
N PRO A 38 6.21 -9.04 -5.18
CA PRO A 38 4.79 -9.29 -5.39
C PRO A 38 4.53 -9.82 -6.81
N THR A 39 3.62 -10.78 -6.91
CA THR A 39 3.03 -11.23 -8.16
C THR A 39 2.26 -10.12 -8.86
N GLU A 40 1.97 -10.29 -10.15
CA GLU A 40 1.15 -9.35 -10.92
C GLU A 40 -0.22 -9.08 -10.27
N LEU A 41 -0.88 -10.12 -9.74
CA LEU A 41 -2.16 -9.98 -9.02
C LEU A 41 -2.01 -9.19 -7.71
N GLN A 42 -0.94 -9.45 -6.94
CA GLN A 42 -0.67 -8.72 -5.70
C GLN A 42 -0.42 -7.23 -5.99
N TRP A 43 0.28 -6.89 -7.07
CA TRP A 43 0.43 -5.51 -7.50
C TRP A 43 -0.91 -4.84 -7.83
N THR A 44 -1.80 -5.52 -8.55
CA THR A 44 -3.13 -4.98 -8.87
C THR A 44 -3.96 -4.70 -7.61
N ILE A 45 -3.95 -5.62 -6.64
CA ILE A 45 -4.68 -5.45 -5.37
C ILE A 45 -4.07 -4.33 -4.52
N LEU A 46 -2.74 -4.25 -4.47
CA LEU A 46 -2.00 -3.20 -3.76
C LEU A 46 -2.26 -1.82 -4.36
N ILE A 47 -2.18 -1.67 -5.68
CA ILE A 47 -2.43 -0.39 -6.36
C ILE A 47 -3.87 0.09 -6.12
N ASN A 48 -4.85 -0.81 -6.18
CA ASN A 48 -6.22 -0.49 -5.82
C ASN A 48 -6.31 0.03 -4.36
N HIS A 49 -5.64 -0.65 -3.43
CA HIS A 49 -5.61 -0.23 -2.03
C HIS A 49 -4.97 1.15 -1.83
N LEU A 50 -3.80 1.41 -2.45
CA LEU A 50 -3.11 2.69 -2.40
C LEU A 50 -3.97 3.84 -2.98
N ASN A 51 -4.68 3.57 -4.07
CA ASN A 51 -5.62 4.53 -4.66
C ASN A 51 -6.77 4.86 -3.70
N GLU A 52 -7.32 3.87 -3.00
CA GLU A 52 -8.36 4.08 -1.99
C GLU A 52 -7.83 4.84 -0.75
N MET A 53 -6.60 4.58 -0.32
CA MET A 53 -5.95 5.37 0.75
C MET A 53 -5.84 6.85 0.35
N LEU A 54 -5.43 7.14 -0.89
CA LEU A 54 -5.36 8.52 -1.40
C LEU A 54 -6.74 9.19 -1.41
N LYS A 55 -7.80 8.49 -1.84
CA LYS A 55 -9.17 9.01 -1.80
C LYS A 55 -9.61 9.33 -0.36
N ARG A 56 -9.31 8.46 0.60
CA ARG A 56 -9.65 8.68 2.01
C ARG A 56 -8.90 9.88 2.59
N SER A 57 -7.60 9.97 2.32
CA SER A 57 -6.75 11.10 2.72
C SER A 57 -7.32 12.43 2.24
N GLN A 58 -7.74 12.53 0.97
CA GLN A 58 -8.34 13.75 0.42
C GLN A 58 -9.69 14.11 1.05
N LYS A 59 -10.52 13.12 1.38
CA LYS A 59 -11.85 13.34 1.95
C LYS A 59 -11.83 13.50 3.47
N GLY A 60 -10.71 13.24 4.13
CA GLY A 60 -10.63 13.15 5.59
C GLY A 60 -11.40 11.96 6.16
N GLU A 61 -11.65 10.93 5.34
CA GLU A 61 -12.31 9.69 5.75
C GLU A 61 -11.31 8.82 6.52
N LYS A 62 -11.81 8.08 7.51
CA LYS A 62 -10.99 7.15 8.31
C LYS A 62 -11.54 5.74 8.17
N ILE A 63 -10.64 4.76 8.18
CA ILE A 63 -11.04 3.37 8.35
C ILE A 63 -11.56 3.13 9.78
N PRO A 64 -12.38 2.08 9.99
CA PRO A 64 -12.68 1.60 11.34
C PRO A 64 -11.40 1.29 12.11
N ALA A 65 -11.45 1.45 13.43
CA ALA A 65 -10.35 1.04 14.29
C ALA A 65 -10.03 -0.45 14.11
N VAL A 66 -8.74 -0.78 14.06
CA VAL A 66 -8.26 -2.15 13.91
C VAL A 66 -7.74 -2.69 15.24
N ASP A 67 -7.93 -3.98 15.48
CA ASP A 67 -7.28 -4.65 16.60
C ASP A 67 -5.82 -4.95 16.25
N ARG A 68 -4.90 -4.20 16.87
CA ARG A 68 -3.44 -4.31 16.66
C ARG A 68 -2.89 -5.68 17.01
N GLU A 69 -3.59 -6.43 17.87
CA GLU A 69 -3.23 -7.80 18.24
C GLU A 69 -3.16 -8.72 17.01
N LEU A 70 -4.07 -8.51 16.05
CA LEU A 70 -4.17 -9.31 14.83
C LEU A 70 -2.96 -9.16 13.91
N PHE A 71 -2.12 -8.14 14.14
CA PHE A 71 -0.96 -7.81 13.31
C PHE A 71 0.38 -8.12 14.02
N ARG A 72 0.36 -8.79 15.18
CA ARG A 72 1.59 -9.10 15.93
C ARG A 72 2.57 -10.00 15.19
N GLU A 73 2.07 -10.85 14.30
CA GLU A 73 2.89 -11.77 13.51
C GLU A 73 3.38 -11.14 12.19
N VAL A 74 2.89 -9.93 11.85
CA VAL A 74 3.36 -9.21 10.67
C VAL A 74 4.83 -8.81 10.86
N SER A 75 5.62 -9.02 9.84
CA SER A 75 7.05 -8.75 9.87
C SER A 75 7.36 -7.27 10.01
N LYS A 76 8.51 -6.97 10.60
CA LYS A 76 8.97 -5.59 10.83
C LYS A 76 9.17 -4.85 9.51
N GLU A 77 9.60 -5.55 8.47
CA GLU A 77 9.77 -4.98 7.13
C GLU A 77 8.41 -4.53 6.57
N ALA A 78 7.39 -5.40 6.62
CA ALA A 78 6.05 -5.07 6.15
C ALA A 78 5.43 -3.88 6.91
N ILE A 79 5.63 -3.81 8.24
CA ILE A 79 5.19 -2.67 9.05
C ILE A 79 5.97 -1.39 8.68
N ALA A 80 7.29 -1.47 8.49
CA ALA A 80 8.12 -0.32 8.16
C ALA A 80 7.75 0.31 6.82
N ILE A 81 7.56 -0.51 5.77
CA ILE A 81 7.11 -0.02 4.46
C ILE A 81 5.73 0.66 4.60
N SER A 82 4.84 0.07 5.39
CA SER A 82 3.48 0.59 5.57
C SER A 82 3.43 1.91 6.31
N ASP A 83 4.21 2.08 7.38
CA ASP A 83 4.33 3.34 8.11
C ASP A 83 4.86 4.46 7.20
N GLU A 84 5.89 4.17 6.40
CA GLU A 84 6.47 5.14 5.48
C GLU A 84 5.46 5.57 4.38
N VAL A 85 4.70 4.62 3.84
CA VAL A 85 3.65 4.91 2.85
C VAL A 85 2.54 5.77 3.47
N VAL A 86 2.05 5.40 4.65
CA VAL A 86 0.99 6.16 5.35
C VAL A 86 1.45 7.59 5.64
N ARG A 87 2.70 7.78 6.09
CA ARG A 87 3.29 9.11 6.31
C ARG A 87 3.45 9.90 5.02
N THR A 88 3.86 9.24 3.94
CA THR A 88 4.04 9.86 2.61
C THR A 88 2.72 10.33 2.01
N ILE A 89 1.63 9.56 2.23
CA ILE A 89 0.28 9.96 1.82
C ILE A 89 -0.23 11.10 2.72
N GLY A 90 -0.08 10.96 4.04
CA GLY A 90 -0.53 11.94 5.03
C GLY A 90 -2.06 11.97 5.19
N HIS A 91 -2.55 12.66 6.23
CA HIS A 91 -3.99 12.78 6.55
C HIS A 91 -4.75 11.44 6.63
N LEU A 92 -4.04 10.39 7.04
CA LEU A 92 -4.59 9.06 7.25
C LEU A 92 -4.63 8.69 8.73
N SER A 93 -5.46 7.71 9.08
CA SER A 93 -5.36 7.06 10.39
C SER A 93 -4.05 6.28 10.48
N GLU A 94 -3.42 6.24 11.65
CA GLU A 94 -2.26 5.36 11.90
C GLU A 94 -2.62 3.89 11.64
N ASP A 95 -3.89 3.51 11.87
CA ASP A 95 -4.35 2.14 11.72
C ASP A 95 -4.29 1.62 10.27
N GLU A 96 -4.18 2.52 9.29
CA GLU A 96 -4.01 2.16 7.87
C GLU A 96 -2.74 1.35 7.62
N MET A 97 -1.68 1.61 8.40
CA MET A 97 -0.41 0.89 8.22
C MET A 97 -0.58 -0.60 8.48
N TYR A 98 -1.47 -0.99 9.40
CA TYR A 98 -1.72 -2.39 9.72
C TYR A 98 -2.40 -3.11 8.55
N VAL A 99 -3.45 -2.52 7.99
CA VAL A 99 -4.16 -3.12 6.84
C VAL A 99 -3.25 -3.17 5.61
N LEU A 100 -2.48 -2.11 5.36
CA LEU A 100 -1.51 -2.07 4.26
C LEU A 100 -0.42 -3.13 4.42
N SER A 101 0.05 -3.37 5.65
CA SER A 101 1.15 -4.30 5.91
C SER A 101 0.89 -5.73 5.46
N ILE A 102 -0.38 -6.15 5.38
CA ILE A 102 -0.76 -7.49 4.91
C ILE A 102 -0.40 -7.71 3.44
N HIS A 103 -0.41 -6.66 2.60
CA HIS A 103 0.00 -6.78 1.20
C HIS A 103 1.48 -7.16 1.10
N PHE A 104 2.31 -6.51 1.90
CA PHE A 104 3.75 -6.77 1.94
C PHE A 104 4.08 -8.09 2.62
N GLU A 105 3.37 -8.43 3.70
CA GLU A 105 3.53 -9.71 4.38
C GLU A 105 3.15 -10.88 3.47
N THR A 106 2.04 -10.77 2.74
CA THR A 106 1.62 -11.80 1.80
C THR A 106 2.63 -11.95 0.67
N ALA A 107 3.12 -10.84 0.11
CA ALA A 107 4.13 -10.87 -0.96
C ALA A 107 5.49 -11.44 -0.49
N LYS A 108 5.84 -11.22 0.78
CA LYS A 108 7.08 -11.76 1.39
C LYS A 108 7.02 -13.28 1.56
N ASN A 109 5.83 -13.83 1.76
CA ASN A 109 5.60 -15.26 1.98
C ASN A 109 5.21 -16.03 0.70
N ASN A 110 5.50 -15.45 -0.49
CA ASN A 110 5.28 -16.09 -1.78
C ASN A 110 6.11 -17.37 -1.99
#